data_AF-A0A519RHL4-F1
#
_entry.id   AF-A0A519RHL4-F1
#
_cell.length_a   1.000
_cell.length_b   1.000
_cell.length_c   1.000
_cell.angle_alpha   90.00
_cell.angle_beta   90.00
_cell.angle_gamma   90.00
#
_symmetry.space_group_name_H-M   'P 1'
#
loop_
_entity.id
_entity.type
_entity.pdbx_description
1 polymer ?
#
loop_
_entity_poly.entity_id
_entity_poly.type
_entity_poly.pdbx_seq_one_letter_code
_entity_poly.pdbx_strand_id
1 'polypeptide(L)'
;MEPIFLAFIFALVFIIVYVFFFRKSKEWRDKKSYYLKRFSRNKEQSIRHINEVEALAILNNAGHKKAFSDREVTFSEYLEKLRLKHENDYSESSYKVLMRNKLSQSQKQEYTKKLIEQSEDLYLMEVDLNVLSKTWNKLVS
;
A
#
# COMPACT_ATOMS: atom_id res chain seq x y z
N MET A 1 26.17 -49.41 22.18
CA MET A 1 26.22 -48.08 21.52
C MET A 1 26.58 -47.05 22.56
N GLU A 2 27.63 -46.28 22.34
CA GLU A 2 28.13 -45.34 23.35
C GLU A 2 27.14 -44.18 23.59
N PRO A 3 26.99 -43.71 24.83
CA PRO A 3 26.05 -42.63 25.19
C PRO A 3 26.32 -41.32 24.41
N ILE A 4 27.56 -41.13 23.97
CA ILE A 4 27.99 -39.99 23.14
C ILE A 4 27.29 -40.02 21.76
N PHE A 5 27.14 -41.21 21.17
CA PHE A 5 26.50 -41.37 19.86
C PHE A 5 25.00 -41.05 19.93
N LEU A 6 24.32 -41.46 21.01
CA LEU A 6 22.93 -41.10 21.29
C LEU A 6 22.75 -39.59 21.48
N ALA A 7 23.65 -38.94 22.22
CA ALA A 7 23.62 -37.48 22.41
C ALA A 7 23.76 -36.72 21.08
N PHE A 8 24.63 -37.20 20.19
CA PHE A 8 24.78 -36.64 18.84
C PHE A 8 23.51 -36.77 18.01
N ILE A 9 22.85 -37.93 18.04
CA ILE A 9 21.58 -38.14 17.33
C ILE A 9 20.50 -37.21 17.88
N PHE A 10 20.37 -37.10 19.20
CA PHE A 10 19.39 -36.21 19.83
C PHE A 10 19.62 -34.73 19.49
N ALA A 11 20.88 -34.28 19.51
CA ALA A 11 21.23 -32.92 19.10
C ALA A 11 20.87 -32.67 17.63
N LEU A 12 21.16 -33.63 16.75
CA LEU A 12 20.84 -33.53 15.32
C LEU A 12 19.32 -33.45 15.08
N VAL A 13 18.53 -34.29 15.75
CA VAL A 13 17.06 -34.25 15.68
C VAL A 13 16.53 -32.92 16.18
N PHE A 14 17.06 -32.40 17.29
CA PHE A 14 16.64 -31.11 17.85
C PHE A 14 16.92 -29.95 16.88
N ILE A 15 18.10 -29.95 16.24
CA ILE A 15 18.47 -28.96 15.22
C ILE A 15 17.53 -29.07 14.01
N ILE A 16 17.23 -30.27 13.53
CA ILE A 16 16.33 -30.49 12.38
C ILE A 16 14.92 -29.99 12.71
N VAL A 17 14.38 -30.34 13.88
CA VAL A 17 13.06 -29.88 14.35
C VAL A 17 13.05 -28.36 14.48
N TYR A 18 14.04 -27.77 15.15
CA TYR A 18 14.15 -26.32 15.31
C TYR A 18 14.17 -25.62 13.95
N VAL A 19 15.03 -26.05 13.03
CA VAL A 19 15.13 -25.46 11.69
C VAL A 19 13.83 -25.64 10.91
N PHE A 20 13.19 -26.81 10.96
CA PHE A 20 11.96 -27.08 10.22
C PHE A 20 10.80 -26.21 10.71
N PHE A 21 10.59 -26.10 12.03
CA PHE A 21 9.53 -25.27 12.60
C PHE A 21 9.82 -23.78 12.45
N PHE A 22 11.06 -23.32 12.67
CA PHE A 22 11.40 -21.90 12.54
C PHE A 22 11.40 -21.44 11.06
N ARG A 23 11.96 -22.20 10.12
CA ARG A 23 11.90 -21.85 8.68
C ARG A 23 10.47 -21.86 8.16
N LYS A 24 9.65 -22.86 8.50
CA LYS A 24 8.23 -22.83 8.11
C LYS A 24 7.52 -21.61 8.68
N SER A 25 7.77 -21.25 9.94
CA SER A 25 7.14 -20.05 10.53
C SER A 25 7.52 -18.75 9.81
N LYS A 26 8.72 -18.70 9.19
CA LYS A 26 9.21 -17.55 8.43
C LYS A 26 8.62 -17.53 7.01
N GLU A 27 8.63 -18.66 6.30
CA GLU A 27 7.98 -18.77 4.98
C GLU A 27 6.48 -18.47 5.03
N TRP A 28 5.79 -18.87 6.09
CA TRP A 28 4.38 -18.57 6.30
C TRP A 28 4.12 -17.09 6.62
N ARG A 29 5.06 -16.43 7.30
CA ARG A 29 5.02 -14.97 7.53
C ARG A 29 5.30 -14.16 6.26
N ASP A 30 6.19 -14.65 5.40
CA ASP A 30 6.58 -13.95 4.16
C ASP A 30 5.60 -14.16 3.00
N LYS A 31 4.72 -15.16 3.08
CA LYS A 31 3.56 -15.32 2.20
C LYS A 31 2.42 -14.38 2.57
N LYS A 32 2.68 -13.06 2.63
CA LYS A 32 1.61 -12.06 2.58
C LYS A 32 0.73 -12.36 1.36
N SER A 33 -0.58 -12.41 1.56
CA SER A 33 -1.54 -12.69 0.49
C SER A 33 -1.36 -11.68 -0.67
N TYR A 34 -1.60 -12.11 -1.91
CA TYR A 34 -1.53 -11.24 -3.08
C TYR A 34 -2.33 -9.93 -2.86
N TYR A 35 -3.54 -10.06 -2.31
CA TYR A 35 -4.44 -8.95 -2.00
C TYR A 35 -3.81 -7.96 -1.02
N LEU A 36 -3.24 -8.45 0.08
CA LEU A 36 -2.57 -7.60 1.07
C LEU A 36 -1.37 -6.87 0.45
N LYS A 37 -0.53 -7.58 -0.32
CA LYS A 37 0.62 -6.96 -1.00
C LYS A 37 0.17 -5.83 -1.94
N ARG A 38 -0.87 -6.07 -2.74
CA ARG A 38 -1.39 -5.08 -3.68
C ARG A 38 -2.04 -3.90 -2.96
N PHE A 39 -2.85 -4.15 -1.93
CA PHE A 39 -3.45 -3.12 -1.09
C PHE A 39 -2.39 -2.21 -0.46
N SER A 40 -1.33 -2.78 0.14
CA SER A 40 -0.24 -2.00 0.73
C SER A 40 0.51 -1.15 -0.29
N ARG A 41 0.79 -1.70 -1.48
CA ARG A 41 1.44 -0.94 -2.57
C ARG A 41 0.57 0.22 -3.04
N ASN A 42 -0.72 -0.03 -3.28
CA ASN A 42 -1.67 0.99 -3.68
C ASN A 42 -1.77 2.11 -2.61
N LYS A 43 -1.82 1.73 -1.33
CA LYS A 43 -1.80 2.67 -0.19
C LYS A 43 -0.57 3.58 -0.23
N GLU A 44 0.62 2.99 -0.38
CA GLU A 44 1.88 3.73 -0.44
C GLU A 44 1.91 4.70 -1.63
N GLN A 45 1.50 4.23 -2.81
CA GLN A 45 1.45 5.07 -4.02
C GLN A 45 0.47 6.23 -3.88
N SER A 46 -0.69 6.00 -3.25
CA SER A 46 -1.67 7.04 -2.97
C SER A 46 -1.12 8.13 -2.05
N ILE A 47 -0.41 7.76 -0.98
CA ILE A 47 0.26 8.72 -0.08
C ILE A 47 1.32 9.50 -0.84
N ARG A 48 2.12 8.83 -1.67
CA ARG A 48 3.16 9.48 -2.47
C ARG A 48 2.58 10.57 -3.37
N HIS A 49 1.48 10.27 -4.08
CA HIS A 49 0.80 11.25 -4.92
C HIS A 49 0.27 12.44 -4.12
N ILE A 50 -0.36 12.20 -2.97
CA ILE A 50 -0.84 13.27 -2.09
C ILE A 50 0.32 14.19 -1.69
N ASN A 51 1.45 13.61 -1.29
CA ASN A 51 2.64 14.37 -0.90
C ASN A 51 3.24 15.17 -2.07
N GLU A 52 3.22 14.63 -3.28
CA GLU A 52 3.71 15.32 -4.48
C GLU A 52 2.83 16.50 -4.87
N VAL A 53 1.50 16.35 -4.79
CA VAL A 53 0.55 17.47 -4.99
C VAL A 53 0.73 18.53 -3.90
N GLU A 54 0.92 18.11 -2.64
CA GLU A 54 1.15 19.02 -1.51
C GLU A 54 2.46 19.79 -1.68
N ALA A 55 3.54 19.11 -2.10
CA ALA A 55 4.82 19.75 -2.39
C ALA A 55 4.70 20.80 -3.50
N LEU A 56 3.96 20.50 -4.58
CA LEU A 56 3.68 21.47 -5.64
C LEU A 56 2.91 22.70 -5.11
N ALA A 57 1.90 22.47 -4.28
CA ALA A 57 1.10 23.55 -3.69
C ALA A 57 1.95 24.47 -2.79
N ILE A 58 2.81 23.87 -1.96
CA ILE A 58 3.72 24.60 -1.06
C ILE A 58 4.76 25.38 -1.86
N LEU A 59 5.43 24.75 -2.83
CA LEU A 59 6.47 25.37 -3.66
C LEU A 59 5.96 26.60 -4.41
N ASN A 60 4.70 26.57 -4.85
CA ASN A 60 4.07 27.65 -5.62
C ASN A 60 3.23 28.62 -4.77
N ASN A 61 3.19 28.44 -3.45
CA ASN A 61 2.27 29.12 -2.53
C ASN A 61 0.82 29.16 -3.09
N ALA A 62 0.35 28.01 -3.57
CA ALA A 62 -0.82 27.89 -4.43
C ALA A 62 -2.03 27.24 -3.74
N GLY A 63 -2.01 27.06 -2.42
CA GLY A 63 -3.11 26.39 -1.68
C GLY A 63 -4.51 26.91 -2.01
N HIS A 64 -4.66 28.25 -2.10
CA HIS A 64 -5.92 28.93 -2.42
C HIS A 64 -6.17 29.10 -3.93
N LYS A 65 -5.20 28.74 -4.79
CA LYS A 65 -5.34 28.86 -6.24
C LYS A 65 -6.06 27.64 -6.79
N LYS A 66 -6.72 27.79 -7.94
CA LYS A 66 -7.34 26.67 -8.67
C LYS A 66 -6.26 25.64 -9.02
N ALA A 67 -6.51 24.37 -8.68
CA ALA A 67 -5.62 23.28 -9.00
C ALA A 67 -5.60 23.04 -10.52
N PHE A 68 -6.78 23.00 -11.14
CA PHE A 68 -6.98 22.76 -12.57
C PHE A 68 -7.65 23.95 -13.24
N SER A 69 -7.38 24.16 -14.53
CA SER A 69 -7.96 25.28 -15.29
C SER A 69 -9.43 25.09 -15.64
N ASP A 70 -9.88 23.84 -15.72
CA ASP A 70 -11.23 23.41 -16.12
C ASP A 70 -12.14 23.07 -14.93
N ARG A 71 -11.61 23.07 -13.70
CA ARG A 71 -12.35 22.71 -12.48
C ARG A 71 -12.31 23.85 -11.47
N GLU A 72 -13.47 24.17 -10.89
CA GLU A 72 -13.60 25.08 -9.74
C GLU A 72 -13.20 24.35 -8.45
N VAL A 73 -11.93 23.95 -8.35
CA VAL A 73 -11.36 23.31 -7.15
C VAL A 73 -9.98 23.89 -6.87
N THR A 74 -9.77 24.33 -5.65
CA THR A 74 -8.47 24.82 -5.18
C THR A 74 -7.52 23.67 -4.85
N PHE A 75 -6.22 23.95 -4.73
CA PHE A 75 -5.25 22.94 -4.25
C PHE A 75 -5.62 22.40 -2.88
N SER A 76 -6.04 23.27 -1.95
CA SER A 76 -6.46 22.86 -0.61
C SER A 76 -7.66 21.91 -0.64
N GLU A 77 -8.71 22.23 -1.40
CA GLU A 77 -9.89 21.36 -1.53
C GLU A 77 -9.56 20.05 -2.25
N TYR A 78 -8.67 20.09 -3.25
CA TYR A 78 -8.24 18.89 -3.96
C TYR A 78 -7.45 17.95 -3.04
N LEU A 79 -6.49 18.49 -2.28
CA LEU A 79 -5.72 17.72 -1.29
C LEU A 79 -6.62 17.12 -0.21
N GLU A 80 -7.61 17.87 0.28
CA GLU A 80 -8.60 17.36 1.22
C GLU A 80 -9.39 16.19 0.63
N LYS A 81 -9.88 16.31 -0.62
CA LYS A 81 -10.57 15.23 -1.32
C LYS A 81 -9.70 13.99 -1.47
N LEU A 82 -8.42 14.15 -1.82
CA LEU A 82 -7.49 13.02 -1.94
C LEU A 82 -7.24 12.34 -0.59
N ARG A 83 -7.08 13.10 0.49
CA ARG A 83 -6.88 12.56 1.85
C ARG A 83 -8.11 11.80 2.34
N LEU A 84 -9.30 12.37 2.19
CA LEU A 84 -10.55 11.71 2.56
C LEU A 84 -10.75 10.41 1.76
N LYS A 85 -10.46 10.43 0.45
CA LYS A 85 -10.52 9.24 -0.39
C LYS A 85 -9.51 8.18 0.06
N HIS A 86 -8.28 8.57 0.38
CA HIS A 86 -7.26 7.68 0.91
C HIS A 86 -7.72 6.99 2.20
N GLU A 87 -8.24 7.73 3.16
CA GLU A 87 -8.70 7.17 4.44
C GLU A 87 -9.84 6.15 4.25
N ASN A 88 -10.78 6.45 3.34
CA ASN A 88 -11.89 5.57 3.01
C ASN A 88 -11.43 4.28 2.31
N ASP A 89 -10.58 4.43 1.29
CA ASP A 89 -10.13 3.31 0.45
C ASP A 89 -9.17 2.39 1.21
N TYR A 90 -8.32 2.94 2.08
CA TYR A 90 -7.27 2.24 2.81
C TYR A 90 -7.53 2.09 4.32
N SER A 91 -8.79 1.89 4.67
CA SER A 91 -9.24 1.70 6.05
C SER A 91 -8.56 0.53 6.79
N GLU A 92 -8.37 0.70 8.10
CA GLU A 92 -7.79 -0.31 8.98
C GLU A 92 -8.60 -1.61 9.01
N SER A 93 -9.94 -1.51 8.86
CA SER A 93 -10.82 -2.68 8.76
C SER A 93 -10.46 -3.54 7.54
N SER A 94 -10.23 -2.91 6.38
CA SER A 94 -9.81 -3.59 5.15
C SER A 94 -8.44 -4.26 5.35
N TYR A 95 -7.51 -3.57 5.98
CA TYR A 95 -6.19 -4.11 6.29
C TYR A 95 -6.27 -5.37 7.18
N LYS A 96 -7.04 -5.30 8.27
CA LYS A 96 -7.25 -6.43 9.20
C LYS A 96 -7.88 -7.65 8.52
N VAL A 97 -8.78 -7.45 7.57
CA VAL A 97 -9.36 -8.58 6.81
C VAL A 97 -8.31 -9.20 5.89
N LEU A 98 -7.55 -8.38 5.16
CA LEU A 98 -6.51 -8.85 4.22
C LEU A 98 -5.31 -9.52 4.90
N MET A 99 -5.06 -9.20 6.17
CA MET A 99 -4.07 -9.86 7.02
C MET A 99 -4.44 -11.30 7.41
N ARG A 100 -5.71 -11.71 7.22
CA ARG A 100 -6.14 -13.07 7.56
C ARG A 100 -5.55 -14.08 6.58
N ASN A 101 -5.14 -15.25 7.09
CA ASN A 101 -4.52 -16.31 6.30
C ASN A 101 -5.42 -16.86 5.18
N LYS A 102 -6.75 -16.79 5.33
CA LYS A 102 -7.71 -17.32 4.36
C LYS A 102 -8.91 -16.39 4.22
N LEU A 103 -9.08 -15.85 3.02
CA LEU A 103 -10.28 -15.11 2.62
C LEU A 103 -11.33 -16.09 2.08
N SER A 104 -12.60 -15.83 2.38
CA SER A 104 -13.73 -16.51 1.73
C SER A 104 -13.79 -16.17 0.24
N GLN A 105 -14.56 -16.93 -0.54
CA GLN A 105 -14.72 -16.62 -1.96
C GLN A 105 -15.40 -15.27 -2.19
N SER A 106 -16.41 -14.92 -1.38
CA SER A 106 -17.06 -13.61 -1.42
C SER A 106 -16.08 -12.47 -1.12
N GLN A 107 -15.24 -12.61 -0.09
CA GLN A 107 -14.20 -11.63 0.25
C GLN A 107 -13.18 -11.48 -0.89
N LYS A 108 -12.77 -12.57 -1.53
CA LYS A 108 -11.86 -12.49 -2.68
C LYS A 108 -12.45 -11.69 -3.83
N GLN A 109 -13.73 -11.89 -4.14
CA GLN A 109 -14.42 -11.13 -5.20
C GLN A 109 -14.53 -9.65 -4.84
N GLU A 110 -14.95 -9.36 -3.61
CA GLU A 110 -15.04 -8.00 -3.07
C GLU A 110 -13.70 -7.27 -3.15
N TYR A 111 -12.63 -7.86 -2.62
CA TYR A 111 -11.30 -7.24 -2.65
C TYR A 111 -10.67 -7.21 -4.03
N THR A 112 -11.01 -8.13 -4.94
CA THR A 112 -10.59 -8.01 -6.34
C THR A 112 -11.16 -6.73 -6.95
N LYS A 113 -12.47 -6.50 -6.80
CA LYS A 113 -13.14 -5.31 -7.30
C LYS A 113 -12.55 -4.04 -6.68
N LYS A 114 -12.43 -4.01 -5.35
CA LYS A 114 -11.87 -2.86 -4.63
C LYS A 114 -10.43 -2.54 -5.05
N LEU A 115 -9.59 -3.56 -5.28
CA LEU A 115 -8.21 -3.35 -5.73
C LEU A 115 -8.12 -2.86 -7.18
N ILE A 116 -9.08 -3.20 -8.03
CA ILE A 116 -9.19 -2.68 -9.39
C ILE A 116 -9.57 -1.19 -9.34
N GLU A 117 -10.63 -0.86 -8.60
CA GLU A 117 -11.08 0.52 -8.38
C GLU A 117 -9.92 1.39 -7.84
N GLN A 118 -9.21 0.92 -6.82
CA GLN A 118 -8.02 1.61 -6.30
C GLN A 118 -6.91 1.81 -7.36
N SER A 119 -6.71 0.85 -8.26
CA SER A 119 -5.71 0.98 -9.33
C SER A 119 -6.14 1.98 -10.39
N GLU A 120 -7.43 2.05 -10.72
CA GLU A 120 -8.00 3.05 -11.63
C GLU A 120 -7.90 4.45 -11.03
N ASP A 121 -8.23 4.60 -9.75
CA ASP A 121 -8.09 5.86 -9.02
C ASP A 121 -6.64 6.35 -9.00
N LEU A 122 -5.68 5.45 -8.74
CA LEU A 122 -4.25 5.79 -8.77
C LEU A 122 -3.81 6.25 -10.16
N TYR A 123 -4.34 5.64 -11.22
CA TYR A 123 -4.06 6.08 -12.59
C TYR A 123 -4.60 7.49 -12.84
N LEU A 124 -5.82 7.81 -12.37
CA LEU A 124 -6.38 9.16 -12.49
C LEU A 124 -5.59 10.18 -11.67
N MET A 125 -5.16 9.83 -10.46
CA MET A 125 -4.30 10.67 -9.63
C MET A 125 -2.97 10.99 -10.34
N GLU A 126 -2.37 10.02 -11.01
CA GLU A 126 -1.12 10.20 -11.78
C GLU A 126 -1.34 11.13 -12.98
N VAL A 127 -2.46 10.97 -13.70
CA VAL A 127 -2.82 11.88 -14.81
C VAL A 127 -2.99 13.30 -14.30
N ASP A 128 -3.75 13.48 -13.21
CA ASP A 128 -3.97 14.78 -12.60
C ASP A 128 -2.65 15.42 -12.12
N LEU A 129 -1.77 14.66 -11.45
CA LEU A 129 -0.45 15.13 -11.02
C LEU A 129 0.43 15.56 -12.20
N ASN A 130 0.40 14.82 -13.31
CA ASN A 130 1.15 15.18 -14.52
C ASN A 130 0.67 16.50 -15.13
N VAL A 131 -0.65 16.75 -15.13
CA VAL A 131 -1.24 18.02 -15.56
C VAL A 131 -0.81 19.16 -14.62
N LEU A 132 -0.89 18.95 -13.32
CA LEU A 132 -0.49 19.93 -12.30
C LEU A 132 1.00 20.28 -12.45
N SER A 133 1.87 19.28 -12.54
CA SER A 133 3.32 19.46 -12.68
C SER A 133 3.66 20.25 -13.95
N LYS A 134 3.02 19.96 -15.09
CA LYS A 134 3.24 20.69 -16.35
C LYS A 134 2.79 22.15 -16.28
N THR A 135 1.71 22.41 -15.54
CA THR A 135 1.14 23.76 -15.45
C THR A 135 1.93 24.61 -14.47
N TRP A 136 2.27 24.06 -13.30
CA TRP A 136 2.81 24.83 -12.19
C TRP A 136 4.34 24.87 -12.16
N ASN A 137 5.04 23.84 -12.66
CA ASN A 137 6.51 23.94 -12.79
C ASN A 137 6.94 24.93 -13.88
N LYS A 138 6.11 25.16 -14.91
CA LYS A 138 6.36 26.20 -15.93
C LYS A 138 6.21 27.62 -15.41
N LEU A 139 5.54 27.82 -14.28
CA LEU A 139 5.33 29.14 -13.69
C LEU A 139 6.48 29.55 -12.76
N VAL A 140 7.35 28.62 -12.39
CA VAL A 140 8.53 28.83 -11.52
C VAL A 140 9.82 28.98 -12.34
N SER A 141 9.83 28.57 -13.62
CA SER A 141 10.94 28.76 -14.57
C SER A 141 10.85 30.08 -15.32
#